data_AF-A0A8T3NYJ6-F1
#
_entry.id   AF-A0A8T3NYJ6-F1
#
_cell.length_a   1.000
_cell.length_b   1.000
_cell.length_c   1.000
_cell.angle_alpha   90.00
_cell.angle_beta   90.00
_cell.angle_gamma   90.00
#
_symmetry.space_group_name_H-M   'P 1'
#
loop_
_entity.id
_entity.type
_entity.pdbx_description
1 polymer ?
#
loop_
_entity_poly.entity_id
_entity_poly.type
_entity_poly.pdbx_seq_one_letter_code
_entity_poly.pdbx_strand_id
1 'polypeptide(L)'
;MRAQTSWVHEYPLSRITVNLAPADRRKHSARYDLAIAIGIPVASGQIRASGGPWALLGELSLSGDVRPVAGVLPMAATLVRAAI
;
A
#
# COMPACT_ATOMS: atom_id res chain seq x y z
N MET A 1 -8.47 26.36 -2.65
CA MET A 1 -7.52 25.57 -3.44
C MET A 1 -7.91 24.10 -3.37
N ARG A 2 -8.52 23.55 -4.42
CA ARG A 2 -8.72 22.10 -4.54
C ARG A 2 -7.48 21.55 -5.26
N ALA A 3 -6.62 20.83 -4.54
CA ALA A 3 -5.54 20.10 -5.20
C ALA A 3 -6.20 19.05 -6.09
N GLN A 4 -6.08 19.20 -7.40
CA GLN A 4 -6.44 18.18 -8.36
C GLN A 4 -5.43 17.04 -8.19
N THR A 5 -5.84 16.02 -7.48
CA THR A 5 -5.15 14.75 -7.40
C THR A 5 -6.22 13.74 -7.81
N SER A 6 -5.91 12.76 -8.66
CA SER A 6 -6.84 11.76 -9.22
C SER A 6 -7.47 10.81 -8.18
N TRP A 7 -7.54 11.24 -6.92
CA TRP A 7 -8.02 10.50 -5.78
C TRP A 7 -9.54 10.67 -5.66
N VAL A 8 -10.25 9.55 -5.77
CA VAL A 8 -11.72 9.48 -5.62
C VAL A 8 -12.15 9.70 -4.17
N HIS A 9 -11.21 9.57 -3.23
CA HIS A 9 -11.39 9.68 -1.78
C HIS A 9 -10.86 11.03 -1.26
N GLU A 10 -11.34 11.47 -0.10
CA GLU A 10 -10.90 12.73 0.48
C GLU A 10 -9.47 12.57 0.99
N TYR A 11 -8.55 13.39 0.49
CA TYR A 11 -7.17 13.33 0.97
C TYR A 11 -7.12 13.81 2.44
N PRO A 12 -6.57 13.01 3.36
CA PRO A 12 -6.62 13.34 4.78
C PRO A 12 -5.79 14.60 5.07
N LEU A 13 -6.41 15.57 5.74
CA LEU A 13 -5.75 16.80 6.19
C LEU A 13 -4.94 16.59 7.48
N SER A 14 -5.08 15.43 8.12
CA SER A 14 -4.34 15.02 9.31
C SER A 14 -3.02 14.32 8.97
N ARG A 15 -2.04 14.41 9.88
CA ARG A 15 -0.74 13.73 9.74
C ARG A 15 -0.91 12.20 9.70
N ILE A 16 -0.50 11.56 8.60
CA ILE A 16 -0.38 10.10 8.48
C ILE A 16 1.07 9.69 8.68
N THR A 17 1.28 8.64 9.48
CA THR A 17 2.60 8.02 9.67
C THR A 17 2.58 6.64 9.05
N VAL A 18 3.50 6.39 8.11
CA VAL A 18 3.72 5.07 7.50
C VAL A 18 4.95 4.45 8.14
N ASN A 19 4.79 3.26 8.74
CA ASN A 19 5.93 2.51 9.27
C ASN A 19 6.47 1.56 8.20
N LEU A 20 7.71 1.79 7.77
CA LEU A 20 8.43 0.90 6.84
C LEU A 20 9.46 0.09 7.63
N ALA A 21 8.98 -0.97 8.29
CA ALA A 21 9.82 -1.91 9.02
C ALA A 21 10.34 -3.04 8.10
N PRO A 22 11.51 -3.64 8.40
CA PRO A 22 12.44 -3.26 9.46
C PRO A 22 13.40 -2.13 9.01
N ALA A 23 13.92 -1.34 9.96
CA ALA A 23 14.68 -0.11 9.66
C ALA A 23 16.03 -0.36 8.95
N ASP A 24 16.65 -1.51 9.20
CA ASP A 24 18.00 -1.93 8.77
C ASP A 24 18.11 -2.32 7.29
N ARG A 25 16.99 -2.63 6.63
CA ARG A 25 16.97 -2.98 5.21
C ARG A 25 16.69 -1.73 4.36
N ARG A 26 17.47 -1.55 3.29
CA ARG A 26 17.20 -0.50 2.30
C ARG A 26 15.87 -0.80 1.61
N LYS A 27 14.91 0.12 1.76
CA LYS A 27 13.62 0.10 1.05
C LYS A 27 13.82 0.74 -0.31
N HIS A 28 14.38 -0.01 -1.25
CA HIS A 28 14.41 0.43 -2.64
C HIS A 28 13.04 0.16 -3.28
N SER A 29 12.50 1.17 -3.98
CA SER A 29 11.45 1.14 -5.01
C SER A 29 10.01 1.59 -4.65
N ALA A 30 9.24 1.82 -5.73
CA ALA A 30 7.79 2.07 -5.80
C ALA A 30 6.91 0.88 -5.36
N ARG A 31 7.50 -0.22 -4.88
CA ARG A 31 6.77 -1.44 -4.49
C ARG A 31 5.89 -1.25 -3.26
N TYR A 32 6.12 -0.17 -2.50
CA TYR A 32 5.31 0.17 -1.33
C TYR A 32 4.15 1.11 -1.70
N ASP A 33 4.15 1.69 -2.91
CA ASP A 33 3.21 2.74 -3.28
C ASP A 33 1.77 2.23 -3.27
N LEU A 34 1.52 1.00 -3.75
CA LEU A 34 0.20 0.38 -3.69
C LEU A 34 -0.29 0.20 -2.24
N ALA A 35 0.57 -0.37 -1.39
CA ALA A 35 0.23 -0.62 0.01
C ALA A 35 -0.02 0.68 0.78
N ILE A 36 0.78 1.72 0.52
CA ILE A 36 0.60 3.05 1.10
C ILE A 36 -0.68 3.70 0.59
N ALA A 37 -0.93 3.66 -0.73
CA ALA A 37 -2.12 4.25 -1.34
C ALA A 37 -3.42 3.64 -0.82
N ILE A 38 -3.46 2.33 -0.56
CA ILE A 38 -4.61 1.66 0.06
C ILE A 38 -4.65 1.90 1.57
N GLY A 39 -3.49 1.95 2.23
CA GLY A 39 -3.40 2.20 3.67
C GLY A 39 -3.93 3.57 4.10
N ILE A 40 -3.77 4.61 3.26
CA ILE A 40 -4.26 5.97 3.53
C ILE A 40 -5.79 6.02 3.77
N PRO A 41 -6.66 5.62 2.82
CA PRO A 41 -8.11 5.64 3.01
C PRO A 41 -8.60 4.65 4.07
N VAL A 42 -7.86 3.56 4.32
CA VAL A 42 -8.17 2.63 5.43
C VAL A 42 -7.87 3.32 6.77
N ALA A 43 -6.70 3.95 6.91
CA ALA A 43 -6.30 4.65 8.13
C ALA A 43 -7.17 5.89 8.41
N SER A 44 -7.67 6.56 7.37
CA SER A 44 -8.61 7.68 7.51
C SER A 44 -10.06 7.25 7.71
N GLY A 45 -10.35 5.93 7.78
CA GLY A 45 -11.69 5.39 8.03
C GLY A 45 -12.65 5.47 6.84
N GLN A 46 -12.15 5.82 5.65
CA GLN A 46 -12.94 5.93 4.42
C GLN A 46 -13.21 4.55 3.80
N ILE A 47 -12.34 3.56 4.06
CA ILE A 47 -12.52 2.17 3.63
C ILE A 47 -12.44 1.24 4.84
N ARG A 48 -13.40 0.31 4.95
CA ARG A 48 -13.34 -0.79 5.92
C ARG A 48 -12.55 -1.96 5.35
N ALA A 49 -11.40 -2.28 5.93
CA ALA A 49 -10.72 -3.55 5.71
C ALA A 49 -11.41 -4.63 6.57
N SER A 50 -11.99 -5.67 5.94
CA SER A 50 -12.59 -6.82 6.63
C SER A 50 -11.87 -8.11 6.23
N GLY A 51 -11.89 -9.14 7.07
CA GLY A 51 -11.36 -10.48 6.72
C GLY A 51 -9.84 -10.64 6.68
N GLY A 52 -9.09 -9.90 7.50
CA GLY A 52 -7.62 -9.99 7.53
C GLY A 52 -7.06 -11.27 8.18
N PRO A 53 -5.75 -11.56 8.00
CA PRO A 53 -4.68 -10.66 7.52
C PRO A 53 -4.63 -10.42 6.00
N TRP A 54 -3.97 -9.33 5.58
CA TRP A 54 -3.85 -8.91 4.17
C TRP A 54 -2.41 -8.60 3.79
N ALA A 55 -2.03 -8.93 2.56
CA ALA A 55 -0.79 -8.48 1.93
C ALA A 55 -1.06 -7.89 0.55
N LEU A 56 -0.46 -6.73 0.27
CA LEU A 56 -0.62 -6.00 -0.98
C LEU A 56 0.71 -5.96 -1.71
N LEU A 57 0.75 -6.52 -2.92
CA LEU A 57 1.96 -6.64 -3.74
C LEU A 57 1.71 -5.99 -5.09
N GLY A 58 2.42 -4.90 -5.39
CA GLY A 58 2.26 -4.21 -6.67
C GLY A 58 2.95 -2.84 -6.66
N GLU A 59 3.24 -2.34 -7.85
CA GLU A 59 3.65 -0.95 -8.07
C GLU A 59 2.44 -0.14 -8.55
N LEU A 60 2.34 1.12 -8.15
CA LEU A 60 1.22 1.98 -8.53
C LEU A 60 1.71 3.06 -9.51
N SER A 61 1.06 3.18 -10.68
CA SER A 61 1.32 4.29 -11.59
C SER A 61 0.53 5.54 -11.20
N LEU A 62 0.93 6.70 -11.72
CA LEU A 62 0.18 7.95 -11.54
C LEU A 62 -1.21 7.93 -12.22
N SER A 63 -1.40 7.05 -13.21
CA SER A 63 -2.71 6.80 -13.84
C SER A 63 -3.63 5.93 -12.98
N GLY A 64 -3.14 5.36 -11.87
CA GLY A 64 -3.89 4.46 -11.01
C GLY A 64 -3.79 2.99 -11.40
N ASP A 65 -2.96 2.64 -12.39
CA ASP A 65 -2.76 1.26 -12.82
C ASP A 65 -1.82 0.52 -11.85
N VAL A 66 -2.19 -0.72 -11.53
CA VAL A 66 -1.33 -1.62 -10.75
C VAL A 66 -0.40 -2.36 -11.68
N ARG A 67 0.90 -2.19 -11.46
CA ARG A 67 1.98 -2.83 -12.21
C ARG A 67 2.52 -4.05 -11.47
N PRO A 68 2.94 -5.10 -12.20
CA PRO A 68 3.49 -6.30 -11.60
C PRO A 68 4.84 -6.01 -10.94
N VAL A 69 5.13 -6.75 -9.86
CA VAL A 69 6.42 -6.70 -9.15
C VAL A 69 7.20 -7.99 -9.34
N ALA A 70 8.52 -7.87 -9.47
CA ALA A 70 9.40 -9.03 -9.54
C ALA A 70 9.39 -9.81 -8.21
N GLY A 71 9.39 -11.15 -8.30
CA GLY A 71 9.44 -12.02 -7.13
C GLY A 71 8.09 -12.28 -6.44
N VAL A 72 6.96 -12.06 -7.13
CA VAL A 72 5.62 -12.30 -6.54
C VAL A 72 5.43 -13.75 -6.05
N LEU A 73 5.97 -14.74 -6.77
CA LEU A 73 5.87 -16.15 -6.38
C LEU A 73 6.56 -16.46 -5.03
N PRO A 74 7.87 -16.17 -4.85
CA PRO A 74 8.50 -16.39 -3.55
C PRO A 74 7.92 -15.51 -2.43
N MET A 75 7.42 -14.32 -2.74
CA MET A 75 6.70 -13.49 -1.76
C MET A 75 5.41 -14.17 -1.29
N ALA A 76 4.55 -14.60 -2.22
CA ALA A 76 3.30 -15.30 -1.90
C ALA A 76 3.55 -16.58 -1.10
N ALA A 77 4.57 -17.37 -1.48
CA ALA A 77 4.94 -18.57 -0.72
C ALA A 77 5.37 -18.26 0.73
N THR A 78 6.03 -17.11 0.95
CA THR A 78 6.42 -16.65 2.28
C THR A 78 5.21 -16.17 3.09
N LEU A 79 4.27 -15.47 2.45
CA LEU A 79 3.03 -14.99 3.09
C LEU A 79 2.16 -16.15 3.58
N VAL A 80 1.96 -17.17 2.74
CA VAL A 80 1.23 -18.40 3.12
C VAL A 80 1.86 -19.06 4.34
N ARG A 81 3.21 -19.12 4.40
CA ARG A 81 3.93 -19.67 5.56
C ARG A 81 3.79 -18.82 6.82
N ALA A 82 3.61 -17.51 6.67
CA ALA A 82 3.38 -16.57 7.77
C ALA A 82 1.91 -16.54 8.22
N ALA A 83 1.04 -17.37 7.65
CA ALA A 83 -0.40 -17.35 7.84
C ALA A 83 -1.01 -15.96 7.56
N ILE A 84 -0.46 -15.28 6.55
CA ILE A 84 -1.01 -14.07 5.94
C ILE A 84 -1.80 -14.45 4.69
#